data_AF-A0A960L8T6-F1
#
_entry.id   AF-A0A960L8T6-F1
#
_cell.length_a   1.000
_cell.length_b   1.000
_cell.length_c   1.000
_cell.angle_alpha   90.00
_cell.angle_beta   90.00
_cell.angle_gamma   90.00
#
_symmetry.space_group_name_H-M   'P 1'
#
loop_
_entity.id
_entity.type
_entity.pdbx_description
1 polymer ?
#
loop_
_entity_poly.entity_id
_entity_poly.type
_entity_poly.pdbx_seq_one_letter_code
_entity_poly.pdbx_strand_id
1 'polypeptide(L)' 'MAFIDYLPPDAIPEADRVDDQDNILRIHGVHSRTLRQHYDLYRELMYGRGPLSRMQREMIAVVVSATNECHY' A
#
# COMPACT_ATOMS: atom_id res chain seq x y z
N MET A 1 17.59 -6.38 12.16
CA MET A 1 16.46 -6.07 11.26
C MET A 1 16.77 -6.70 9.93
N ALA A 2 15.85 -7.50 9.37
CA ALA A 2 16.01 -8.00 8.02
C ALA A 2 15.73 -6.84 7.05
N PHE A 3 16.70 -6.47 6.22
CA PHE A 3 16.50 -5.50 5.15
C PHE A 3 15.89 -6.28 3.98
N ILE A 4 14.67 -5.94 3.59
CA ILE A 4 14.03 -6.52 2.41
C ILE A 4 14.47 -5.66 1.23
N ASP A 5 15.24 -6.24 0.32
CA ASP A 5 15.68 -5.54 -0.87
C ASP A 5 14.49 -5.26 -1.80
N TYR A 6 14.40 -4.02 -2.28
CA TYR A 6 13.42 -3.65 -3.28
C TYR A 6 13.86 -4.20 -4.65
N LEU A 7 12.96 -4.94 -5.28
CA LEU A 7 13.18 -5.41 -6.64
C LEU A 7 13.13 -4.24 -7.62
N PRO A 8 13.97 -4.26 -8.68
CA PRO A 8 13.84 -3.29 -9.75
C PRO A 8 12.52 -3.52 -10.51
N PRO A 9 11.91 -2.47 -11.12
CA PRO A 9 10.58 -2.57 -11.71
C PRO A 9 10.45 -3.62 -12.84
N ASP A 10 11.54 -3.86 -13.57
CA ASP A 10 11.63 -4.85 -14.64
C ASP A 10 11.57 -6.30 -14.12
N ALA A 11 11.97 -6.55 -12.87
CA ALA A 11 11.84 -7.86 -12.22
C ALA A 11 10.41 -8.19 -11.77
N ILE A 12 9.49 -7.21 -11.77
CA ILE A 12 8.08 -7.43 -11.44
C ILE A 12 7.32 -7.77 -12.74
N PRO A 13 6.50 -8.85 -12.77
CA PRO A 13 5.65 -9.18 -13.91
C PRO A 13 4.72 -8.01 -14.26
N GLU A 14 4.55 -7.72 -15.55
CA GLU A 14 3.80 -6.55 -16.03
C GLU A 14 2.38 -6.47 -15.44
N ALA A 15 1.70 -7.61 -15.33
CA ALA A 15 0.35 -7.70 -14.75
C ALA A 15 0.27 -7.23 -13.28
N ASP A 16 1.38 -7.32 -12.53
CA ASP A 16 1.44 -7.02 -11.11
C ASP A 16 2.05 -5.64 -10.80
N ARG A 17 2.54 -4.90 -11.82
CA ARG A 17 3.17 -3.58 -11.64
C ARG A 17 2.16 -2.49 -11.26
N VAL A 18 2.38 -1.82 -10.15
CA VAL A 18 1.53 -0.71 -9.66
C VAL A 18 2.16 0.64 -10.01
N ASP A 19 1.32 1.66 -10.20
CA ASP A 19 1.76 3.06 -10.39
C ASP A 19 1.86 3.77 -9.02
N ASP A 20 2.62 3.17 -8.10
CA ASP A 20 2.86 3.66 -6.76
C ASP A 20 4.21 3.12 -6.26
N GLN A 21 5.04 4.02 -5.73
CA GLN A 21 6.42 3.72 -5.31
C GLN A 21 6.60 3.87 -3.79
N ASP A 22 5.51 3.90 -3.02
CA ASP A 22 5.57 3.92 -1.56
C ASP A 22 6.29 2.68 -1.04
N ASN A 23 7.11 2.85 0.00
CA ASN A 23 7.97 1.77 0.53
C ASN A 23 7.17 0.53 0.95
N ILE A 24 5.93 0.70 1.42
CA ILE A 24 5.00 -0.35 1.84
C ILE A 24 4.53 -1.20 0.66
N LEU A 25 4.52 -0.66 -0.56
CA LEU A 25 4.23 -1.44 -1.76
C LEU A 25 5.51 -2.07 -2.29
N ARG A 26 6.61 -1.32 -2.36
CA ARG A 26 7.90 -1.82 -2.87
C ARG A 26 8.40 -3.06 -2.11
N ILE A 27 8.16 -3.14 -0.81
CA ILE A 27 8.54 -4.30 0.02
C ILE A 27 7.83 -5.60 -0.41
N HIS A 28 6.66 -5.50 -1.03
CA HIS A 28 5.91 -6.64 -1.56
C HIS A 28 6.42 -7.11 -2.93
N GLY A 29 7.40 -6.44 -3.55
CA GLY A 29 7.90 -6.80 -4.89
C GLY A 29 8.34 -8.26 -5.01
N VAL A 30 8.94 -8.84 -3.95
CA VAL A 30 9.32 -10.26 -3.87
C VAL A 30 8.15 -11.24 -4.02
N HIS A 31 6.93 -10.76 -3.77
CA HIS A 31 5.67 -11.45 -3.96
C HIS A 31 4.71 -10.54 -4.76
N SER A 32 5.00 -10.36 -6.04
CA SER A 32 4.33 -9.40 -6.93
C SER A 32 2.79 -9.46 -6.92
N ARG A 33 2.21 -10.66 -6.81
CA ARG A 33 0.75 -10.81 -6.68
C ARG A 33 0.20 -10.14 -5.42
N THR A 34 0.93 -10.22 -4.30
CA THR A 34 0.58 -9.53 -3.06
C THR A 34 0.72 -8.02 -3.20
N LEU A 35 1.75 -7.53 -3.91
CA LEU A 35 1.89 -6.12 -4.26
C LEU A 35 0.64 -5.58 -4.97
N ARG A 36 0.21 -6.25 -6.04
CA ARG A 36 -1.03 -5.93 -6.78
C ARG A 36 -2.24 -5.88 -5.84
N GLN A 37 -2.43 -6.95 -5.07
CA GLN A 37 -3.60 -7.08 -4.19
C GLN A 37 -3.64 -6.02 -3.09
N HIS A 38 -2.48 -5.66 -2.52
CA HIS A 38 -2.40 -4.57 -1.54
C HIS A 38 -2.79 -3.25 -2.19
N TYR A 39 -2.20 -2.92 -3.34
CA TYR A 39 -2.52 -1.68 -4.06
C TYR A 39 -4.01 -1.58 -4.40
N ASP A 40 -4.61 -2.65 -4.92
CA ASP A 40 -6.03 -2.68 -5.29
C ASP A 40 -6.93 -2.49 -4.06
N LEU A 41 -6.61 -3.17 -2.95
CA LEU A 41 -7.31 -3.00 -1.68
C LEU A 41 -7.23 -1.56 -1.18
N TYR A 42 -6.03 -0.97 -1.17
CA TYR A 42 -5.81 0.39 -0.71
C TYR A 42 -6.59 1.40 -1.59
N ARG A 43 -6.53 1.23 -2.90
CA ARG A 43 -7.25 2.07 -3.86
C ARG A 43 -8.76 2.01 -3.65
N GLU A 44 -9.32 0.82 -3.48
CA GLU A 44 -10.74 0.65 -3.22
C GLU A 44 -11.13 1.27 -1.88
N LEU A 45 -10.39 0.97 -0.81
CA LEU A 45 -10.68 1.48 0.53
C LEU A 45 -10.52 2.99 0.63
N MET A 46 -9.58 3.63 -0.06
CA MET A 46 -9.33 5.08 0.09
C MET A 46 -10.05 5.94 -0.94
N TYR A 47 -10.22 5.45 -2.16
CA TYR A 47 -10.76 6.23 -3.29
C TYR A 47 -12.09 5.70 -3.84
N GLY A 48 -12.45 4.46 -3.54
CA GLY A 48 -13.73 3.86 -3.95
C GLY A 48 -14.93 4.62 -3.39
N ARG A 49 -16.07 4.58 -4.11
CA ARG A 49 -17.30 5.25 -3.68
C ARG A 49 -17.80 4.61 -2.38
N GLY A 50 -18.23 5.41 -1.42
CA GLY A 50 -18.73 4.91 -0.15
C GLY A 50 -19.33 6.01 0.72
N PRO A 51 -19.88 5.65 1.89
CA PRO A 51 -20.54 6.59 2.79
C PRO A 51 -19.57 7.56 3.48
N LEU A 52 -18.27 7.26 3.47
CA LEU A 52 -17.22 8.11 4.01
C LEU A 52 -16.47 8.84 2.89
N SER A 53 -16.30 10.15 3.06
CA SER A 53 -15.39 10.95 2.24
C SER A 53 -13.94 10.49 2.44
N ARG A 54 -13.08 10.76 1.46
CA ARG A 54 -11.64 10.47 1.58
C ARG A 54 -11.03 11.05 2.85
N MET A 55 -11.35 12.30 3.18
CA MET A 55 -10.85 12.97 4.38
C MET A 55 -11.22 12.22 5.67
N GLN A 56 -12.45 11.69 5.77
CA GLN A 56 -12.86 10.90 6.93
C GLN A 56 -12.09 9.57 7.02
N ARG A 57 -11.78 8.93 5.88
CA ARG A 57 -10.98 7.70 5.85
C ARG A 57 -9.55 7.96 6.30
N GLU A 58 -8.94 9.06 5.85
CA GLU A 58 -7.63 9.51 6.32
C GLU A 58 -7.62 9.83 7.82
N MET A 59 -8.67 10.49 8.34
CA MET A 59 -8.79 10.73 9.79
C MET A 59 -8.78 9.43 10.60
N ILE A 60 -9.50 8.40 10.14
CA ILE A 60 -9.50 7.08 10.78
C ILE A 60 -8.09 6.48 10.72
N ALA A 61 -7.44 6.51 9.55
CA ALA A 61 -6.09 5.99 9.38
C ALA A 61 -5.08 6.65 10.34
N VAL A 62 -5.08 7.99 10.42
CA VAL A 62 -4.17 8.75 11.30
C VAL A 62 -4.42 8.43 12.78
N VAL A 63 -5.68 8.38 13.22
CA VAL A 63 -6.01 8.07 14.63
C VAL A 63 -5.59 6.65 14.98
N VAL A 64 -5.83 5.68 14.10
CA VAL A 64 -5.42 4.29 14.32
C VAL A 64 -3.89 4.18 14.37
N SER A 65 -3.17 4.83 13.45
CA SER A 65 -1.70 4.85 13.45
C SER A 65 -1.13 5.48 14.70
N ALA A 66 -1.67 6.63 15.14
CA ALA A 66 -1.23 7.30 16.36
C ALA A 66 -1.51 6.44 17.61
N THR A 67 -2.66 5.78 17.67
CA THR A 67 -3.01 4.87 18.77
C THR A 67 -2.08 3.67 18.85
N ASN A 68 -1.58 3.20 17.71
CA ASN A 68 -0.66 2.07 17.59
C ASN A 68 0.82 2.47 17.60
N GLU A 69 1.15 3.75 17.81
CA GLU A 69 2.51 4.28 17.72
C GLU A 69 3.21 3.91 16.39
N CYS A 70 2.43 3.82 15.30
CA CYS A 70 2.91 3.45 13.99
C CYS A 70 3.62 4.64 13.33
N HIS A 71 4.95 4.59 13.26
CA HIS A 71 5.78 5.70 12.78
C HIS A 71 5.93 5.80 11.25
N TYR A 72 5.81 4.66 10.56
CA TYR A 72 5.93 4.58 9.10
C TYR A 72 5.01 5.62 8.44
#